data_AF-A0A6A6D175-F1
#
_entry.id   AF-A0A6A6D175-F1
#
_cell.length_a   1.000
_cell.length_b   1.000
_cell.length_c   1.000
_cell.angle_alpha   90.00
_cell.angle_beta   90.00
_cell.angle_gamma   90.00
#
_symmetry.space_group_name_H-M   'P 1'
#
loop_
_entity.id
_entity.type
_entity.pdbx_description
1 polymer ?
#
loop_
_entity_poly.entity_id
_entity_poly.type
_entity_poly.pdbx_seq_one_letter_code
_entity_poly.pdbx_strand_id
1 'polypeptide(L)'
;MRLSGSRPTATLLQSSRQRRWISDGRPFAPGDLVILRQKIDRSAPPILTKPLKPGRRIEGHKGIIQHDDIIGKRVRDIVKSSTTRSTRDPTEYRLHEVTLDEYTRLSRRLVTPIYPADANLIVALLDLHPDAGETEEVAPRLEILEAGTGHGALTLHLSRAIHAQNSGIRIGSEDVDEWKAHRRAIIHTTDISSQFAAHAQTVVEGFRRGIYARNVDFHVGDVSEVLRSLQACRDTRSFLSHAFLDMPAADAHLATVADALRTDGTLIVFNPSITQVISCATKVKEQGIPLDLEKVVELGVNGGSGGREWDVRFVRPRSEEAPLRETPPSDTDTDSGHDGDASPELRSPVSAADRTWSLVCRPKVGERIVGGGFLGVWKKQRDMRAESNQPSP
;
A
#
# COMPACT_ATOMS: atom_id res chain seq x y z
N MET A 1 -14.52 43.11 -52.43
CA MET A 1 -13.58 41.99 -52.62
C MET A 1 -12.58 41.99 -51.46
N ARG A 2 -12.88 41.25 -50.37
CA ARG A 2 -11.96 41.08 -49.23
C ARG A 2 -11.96 39.60 -48.85
N LEU A 3 -10.75 39.11 -48.65
CA LEU A 3 -10.33 37.71 -48.66
C LEU A 3 -10.86 36.94 -47.44
N SER A 4 -11.35 35.74 -47.70
CA SER A 4 -11.71 34.70 -46.74
C SER A 4 -10.48 34.15 -46.02
N GLY A 5 -10.44 34.26 -44.70
CA GLY A 5 -9.50 33.53 -43.84
C GLY A 5 -10.28 32.64 -42.88
N SER A 6 -10.57 31.39 -43.26
CA SER A 6 -11.13 30.39 -42.35
C SER A 6 -10.03 29.90 -41.41
N ARG A 7 -10.14 30.21 -40.11
CA ARG A 7 -9.40 29.49 -39.07
C ARG A 7 -10.13 28.17 -38.79
N PRO A 8 -9.46 27.01 -38.74
CA PRO A 8 -10.13 25.79 -38.32
C PRO A 8 -10.41 25.88 -36.81
N THR A 9 -11.69 25.96 -36.46
CA THR A 9 -12.21 25.60 -35.14
C THR A 9 -11.87 24.14 -34.87
N ALA A 10 -10.76 23.91 -34.17
CA ALA A 10 -10.46 22.61 -33.61
C ALA A 10 -11.37 22.39 -32.40
N THR A 11 -12.53 21.80 -32.66
CA THR A 11 -13.42 21.22 -31.66
C THR A 11 -12.70 20.05 -31.00
N LEU A 12 -11.80 20.32 -30.06
CA LEU A 12 -11.32 19.33 -29.12
C LEU A 12 -12.25 19.33 -27.92
N LEU A 13 -13.43 18.74 -28.13
CA LEU A 13 -14.06 17.93 -27.10
C LEU A 13 -13.04 16.83 -26.75
N GLN A 14 -12.08 17.14 -25.89
CA GLN A 14 -11.33 16.14 -25.18
C GLN A 14 -12.34 15.45 -24.27
N SER A 15 -13.01 14.46 -24.87
CA SER A 15 -13.76 13.44 -24.15
C SER A 15 -12.90 13.07 -22.95
N SER A 16 -13.46 13.19 -21.75
CA SER A 16 -12.95 12.57 -20.55
C SER A 16 -12.63 11.11 -20.89
N ARG A 17 -11.39 10.83 -21.31
CA ARG A 17 -10.93 9.47 -21.54
C ARG A 17 -10.99 8.84 -20.17
N GLN A 18 -12.05 8.08 -19.97
CA GLN A 18 -12.33 7.32 -18.77
C GLN A 18 -11.01 6.74 -18.28
N ARG A 19 -10.51 7.24 -17.15
CA ARG A 19 -9.35 6.69 -16.45
C ARG A 19 -9.77 5.37 -15.80
N ARG A 20 -10.29 4.45 -16.60
CA ARG A 20 -10.39 3.05 -16.21
C ARG A 20 -8.98 2.52 -16.34
N TRP A 21 -8.27 2.49 -15.20
CA TRP A 21 -7.00 1.79 -15.05
C TRP A 21 -7.27 0.27 -15.14
N ILE A 22 -7.72 -0.16 -16.31
CA ILE A 22 -7.79 -1.57 -16.69
C ILE A 22 -6.39 -1.91 -17.18
N SER A 23 -5.81 -2.95 -16.60
CA SER A 23 -4.37 -3.21 -16.66
C SER A 23 -3.82 -3.52 -18.04
N ASP A 24 -4.65 -3.80 -19.05
CA ASP A 24 -4.25 -4.03 -20.44
C ASP A 24 -4.76 -2.96 -21.42
N GLY A 25 -5.43 -1.92 -20.91
CA GLY A 25 -6.15 -0.93 -21.71
C GLY A 25 -5.26 -0.02 -22.57
N ARG A 26 -3.95 0.05 -22.30
CA ARG A 26 -2.97 0.79 -23.12
C ARG A 26 -1.54 0.29 -22.95
N PRO A 27 -0.65 0.56 -23.93
CA PRO A 27 0.79 0.42 -23.73
C PRO A 27 1.35 1.35 -22.65
N PHE A 28 2.50 0.98 -22.09
CA PHE A 28 3.29 1.84 -21.22
C PHE A 28 3.78 3.08 -21.98
N ALA A 29 3.76 4.22 -21.30
CA ALA A 29 4.13 5.51 -21.85
C ALA A 29 5.11 6.26 -20.92
N PRO A 30 5.82 7.30 -21.43
CA PRO A 30 6.64 8.16 -20.59
C PRO A 30 5.86 8.71 -19.39
N GLY A 31 6.45 8.62 -18.20
CA GLY A 31 5.87 8.99 -16.92
C GLY A 31 5.18 7.85 -16.16
N ASP A 32 4.96 6.70 -16.78
CA ASP A 32 4.42 5.53 -16.07
C ASP A 32 5.46 4.91 -15.13
N LEU A 33 4.98 4.28 -14.06
CA LEU A 33 5.77 3.38 -13.22
C LEU A 33 5.49 1.95 -13.66
N VAL A 34 6.50 1.08 -13.58
CA VAL A 34 6.38 -0.34 -13.97
C VAL A 34 7.03 -1.21 -12.90
N ILE A 35 6.46 -2.39 -12.67
CA ILE A 35 7.08 -3.43 -11.87
C ILE A 35 7.68 -4.49 -12.80
N LEU A 36 8.98 -4.75 -12.64
CA LEU A 36 9.69 -5.80 -13.35
C LEU A 36 9.82 -7.00 -12.43
N ARG A 37 9.27 -8.15 -12.83
CA ARG A 37 9.47 -9.42 -12.15
C ARG A 37 10.30 -10.35 -13.01
N GLN A 38 11.30 -11.02 -12.44
CA GLN A 38 12.05 -12.02 -13.19
C GLN A 38 11.11 -13.13 -13.64
N LYS A 39 11.21 -13.52 -14.93
CA LYS A 39 10.31 -14.51 -15.53
C LYS A 39 10.55 -15.92 -14.98
N ILE A 40 11.81 -16.26 -14.73
CA ILE A 40 12.24 -17.60 -14.30
C ILE A 40 12.33 -17.66 -12.77
N ASP A 41 13.12 -16.78 -12.16
CA ASP A 41 13.26 -16.72 -10.70
C ASP A 41 12.11 -15.91 -10.09
N ARG A 42 11.05 -16.61 -9.65
CA ARG A 42 9.89 -15.97 -9.02
C ARG A 42 10.15 -15.50 -7.58
N SER A 43 11.22 -15.98 -6.95
CA SER A 43 11.63 -15.55 -5.59
C SER A 43 12.45 -14.27 -5.60
N ALA A 44 13.00 -13.90 -6.76
CA ALA A 44 13.71 -12.65 -6.90
C ALA A 44 12.81 -11.45 -6.56
N PRO A 45 13.31 -10.47 -5.79
CA PRO A 45 12.54 -9.30 -5.46
C PRO A 45 12.16 -8.52 -6.73
N PRO A 46 10.92 -8.01 -6.82
CA PRO A 46 10.51 -7.18 -7.93
C PRO A 46 11.29 -5.86 -7.96
N ILE A 47 11.46 -5.30 -9.15
CA ILE A 47 12.08 -3.98 -9.34
C ILE A 47 10.98 -2.97 -9.67
N LEU A 48 10.81 -1.95 -8.84
CA LEU A 48 10.01 -0.77 -9.15
C LEU A 48 10.85 0.21 -9.96
N THR A 49 10.37 0.60 -11.14
CA THR A 49 11.04 1.64 -11.93
C THR A 49 10.85 3.02 -11.32
N LYS A 50 11.77 3.94 -11.64
CA LYS A 50 11.44 5.37 -11.65
C LYS A 50 10.43 5.66 -12.79
N PRO A 51 9.75 6.81 -12.81
CA PRO A 51 8.89 7.18 -13.94
C PRO A 51 9.65 7.04 -15.26
N LEU A 52 9.06 6.31 -16.21
CA LEU A 52 9.68 6.03 -17.50
C LEU A 52 9.98 7.35 -18.23
N LYS A 53 11.15 7.41 -18.85
CA LYS A 53 11.67 8.58 -19.58
C LYS A 53 12.52 8.07 -20.73
N PRO A 54 12.29 8.50 -21.98
CA PRO A 54 13.11 8.10 -23.12
C PRO A 54 14.60 8.33 -22.89
N GLY A 55 15.46 7.43 -23.37
CA GLY A 55 16.92 7.47 -23.21
C GLY A 55 17.44 7.24 -21.79
N ARG A 56 16.56 7.00 -20.80
CA ARG A 56 16.97 6.58 -19.45
C ARG A 56 17.02 5.07 -19.35
N ARG A 57 17.70 4.58 -18.30
CA ARG A 57 17.94 3.16 -18.08
C ARG A 57 17.76 2.78 -16.61
N ILE A 58 17.45 1.51 -16.41
CA ILE A 58 17.43 0.83 -15.12
C ILE A 58 18.73 0.02 -15.03
N GLU A 59 19.53 0.29 -14.01
CA GLU A 59 20.77 -0.43 -13.74
C GLU A 59 20.56 -1.39 -12.57
N GLY A 60 20.98 -2.64 -12.72
CA GLY A 60 20.95 -3.62 -11.64
C GLY A 60 22.04 -4.67 -11.80
N HIS A 61 22.22 -5.52 -10.78
CA HIS A 61 23.25 -6.57 -10.79
C HIS A 61 23.11 -7.59 -11.94
N LYS A 62 21.92 -7.66 -12.56
CA LYS A 62 21.61 -8.56 -13.68
C LYS A 62 21.69 -7.89 -15.06
N GLY A 63 22.24 -6.67 -15.11
CA GLY A 63 22.41 -5.90 -16.34
C GLY A 63 21.56 -4.64 -16.39
N ILE A 64 21.48 -4.08 -17.59
CA ILE A 64 20.84 -2.79 -17.88
C ILE A 64 19.59 -3.03 -18.70
N ILE A 65 18.51 -2.30 -18.42
CA ILE A 65 17.29 -2.28 -19.22
C ILE A 65 17.02 -0.83 -19.64
N GLN A 66 16.86 -0.57 -20.94
CA GLN A 66 16.51 0.79 -21.39
C GLN A 66 15.03 1.04 -21.16
N HIS A 67 14.67 2.27 -20.81
CA HIS A 67 13.26 2.66 -20.72
C HIS A 67 12.58 2.58 -22.08
N ASP A 68 13.31 2.84 -23.17
CA ASP A 68 12.81 2.70 -24.54
C ASP A 68 12.42 1.26 -24.88
N ASP A 69 13.02 0.26 -24.22
CA ASP A 69 12.62 -1.14 -24.36
C ASP A 69 11.30 -1.45 -23.64
N ILE A 70 10.81 -0.56 -22.76
CA ILE A 70 9.57 -0.72 -21.98
C ILE A 70 8.45 0.15 -22.57
N ILE A 71 8.77 1.36 -22.99
CA ILE A 71 7.81 2.29 -23.59
C ILE A 71 7.23 1.66 -24.87
N GLY A 72 5.90 1.69 -25.01
CA GLY A 72 5.19 1.06 -26.12
C GLY A 72 4.90 -0.44 -25.94
N LYS A 73 5.53 -1.11 -24.96
CA LYS A 73 5.12 -2.48 -24.56
C LYS A 73 3.86 -2.46 -23.71
N ARG A 74 3.23 -3.62 -23.58
CA ARG A 74 2.02 -3.84 -22.77
C ARG A 74 2.34 -4.64 -21.51
N VAL A 75 1.37 -4.66 -20.61
CA VAL A 75 1.43 -5.47 -19.39
C VAL A 75 1.55 -6.94 -19.77
N ARG A 76 2.39 -7.67 -19.03
CA ARG A 76 2.82 -9.07 -19.28
C ARG A 76 3.84 -9.27 -20.41
N ASP A 77 4.18 -8.25 -21.19
CA ASP A 77 5.28 -8.35 -22.14
C ASP A 77 6.62 -8.59 -21.43
N ILE A 78 7.58 -9.11 -22.19
CA ILE A 78 8.92 -9.42 -21.72
C ILE A 78 9.90 -8.36 -22.22
N VAL A 79 10.79 -7.94 -21.32
CA VAL A 79 12.00 -7.18 -21.62
C VAL A 79 13.23 -7.97 -21.17
N LYS A 80 14.34 -7.82 -21.87
CA LYS A 80 15.59 -8.52 -21.59
C LYS A 80 16.62 -7.52 -21.05
N SER A 81 17.36 -7.88 -20.01
CA SER A 81 18.52 -7.10 -19.61
C SER A 81 19.66 -7.29 -20.60
N SER A 82 20.47 -6.25 -20.79
CA SER A 82 21.73 -6.31 -21.55
C SER A 82 22.92 -6.22 -20.60
N THR A 83 23.97 -6.96 -20.91
CA THR A 83 25.25 -6.93 -20.18
C THR A 83 26.39 -6.78 -21.18
N THR A 84 27.22 -5.76 -20.99
CA THR A 84 28.31 -5.46 -21.94
C THR A 84 29.54 -6.34 -21.76
N ARG A 85 29.61 -7.14 -20.67
CA ARG A 85 30.81 -7.88 -20.27
C ARG A 85 30.59 -9.37 -20.00
N SER A 86 29.39 -9.91 -20.16
CA SER A 86 29.10 -11.31 -19.79
C SER A 86 28.57 -12.10 -20.99
N THR A 87 29.05 -13.34 -21.09
CA THR A 87 28.57 -14.38 -22.02
C THR A 87 27.31 -15.09 -21.51
N ARG A 88 26.77 -14.69 -20.36
CA ARG A 88 25.53 -15.29 -19.82
C ARG A 88 24.32 -14.79 -20.58
N ASP A 89 23.32 -15.67 -20.66
CA ASP A 89 22.03 -15.32 -21.22
C ASP A 89 21.41 -14.11 -20.52
N PRO A 90 20.77 -13.21 -21.27
CA PRO A 90 20.12 -12.03 -20.71
C PRO A 90 18.99 -12.43 -19.76
N THR A 91 18.87 -11.71 -18.65
CA THR A 91 17.79 -11.98 -17.69
C THR A 91 16.48 -11.42 -18.25
N GLU A 92 15.46 -12.27 -18.31
CA GLU A 92 14.13 -11.88 -18.80
C GLU A 92 13.24 -11.38 -17.65
N TYR A 93 12.64 -10.22 -17.84
CA TYR A 93 11.70 -9.60 -16.92
C TYR A 93 10.33 -9.47 -17.55
N ARG A 94 9.29 -9.79 -16.78
CA ARG A 94 7.89 -9.59 -17.15
C ARG A 94 7.39 -8.26 -16.58
N LEU A 95 6.74 -7.45 -17.41
CA LEU A 95 6.26 -6.11 -17.05
C LEU A 95 4.89 -6.14 -16.38
N HIS A 96 4.72 -5.53 -15.21
CA HIS A 96 3.45 -5.41 -14.47
C HIS A 96 3.11 -3.94 -14.25
N GLU A 97 1.81 -3.63 -14.15
CA GLU A 97 1.41 -2.38 -13.50
C GLU A 97 1.81 -2.40 -12.02
N VAL A 98 1.98 -1.20 -11.47
CA VAL A 98 2.26 -1.01 -10.05
C VAL A 98 0.93 -0.90 -9.30
N THR A 99 0.72 -1.81 -8.36
CA THR A 99 -0.34 -1.69 -7.34
C THR A 99 0.06 -0.67 -6.28
N LEU A 100 -0.91 -0.16 -5.52
CA LEU A 100 -0.60 0.77 -4.43
C LEU A 100 0.31 0.11 -3.37
N ASP A 101 0.01 -1.14 -3.03
CA ASP A 101 0.76 -1.93 -2.05
C ASP A 101 2.23 -2.14 -2.45
N GLU A 102 2.49 -2.46 -3.73
CA GLU A 102 3.85 -2.56 -4.24
C GLU A 102 4.54 -1.20 -4.23
N TYR A 103 3.82 -0.15 -4.61
CA TYR A 103 4.38 1.20 -4.66
C TYR A 103 4.88 1.63 -3.29
N THR A 104 4.05 1.55 -2.25
CA THR A 104 4.41 1.97 -0.89
C THR A 104 5.47 1.06 -0.25
N ARG A 105 5.53 -0.23 -0.62
CA ARG A 105 6.61 -1.13 -0.14
C ARG A 105 7.94 -0.84 -0.83
N LEU A 106 7.95 -0.55 -2.12
CA LEU A 106 9.19 -0.50 -2.93
C LEU A 106 9.70 0.92 -3.16
N SER A 107 8.89 1.96 -2.91
CA SER A 107 9.34 3.34 -2.92
C SER A 107 10.43 3.56 -1.87
N ARG A 108 11.32 4.53 -2.14
CA ARG A 108 12.40 4.89 -1.23
C ARG A 108 11.81 5.32 0.12
N ARG A 109 12.34 4.77 1.20
CA ARG A 109 11.93 5.06 2.56
C ARG A 109 12.98 5.91 3.27
N LEU A 110 12.54 6.99 3.93
CA LEU A 110 13.35 7.72 4.92
C LEU A 110 12.99 7.32 6.35
N VAL A 111 11.76 6.84 6.54
CA VAL A 111 11.19 6.38 7.80
C VAL A 111 10.41 5.08 7.57
N THR A 112 10.08 4.38 8.65
CA THR A 112 9.26 3.17 8.60
C THR A 112 7.83 3.53 8.17
N PRO A 113 7.28 2.93 7.10
CA PRO A 113 5.90 3.18 6.69
C PRO A 113 4.92 2.31 7.48
N ILE A 114 3.67 2.78 7.60
CA ILE A 114 2.54 1.88 7.79
C ILE A 114 2.42 0.98 6.55
N TYR A 115 2.51 -0.33 6.75
CA TYR A 115 2.48 -1.30 5.66
C TYR A 115 1.06 -1.43 5.07
N PRO A 116 0.93 -1.86 3.80
CA PRO A 116 -0.36 -1.89 3.12
C PRO A 116 -1.50 -2.64 3.82
N ALA A 117 -1.23 -3.81 4.43
CA ALA A 117 -2.31 -4.55 5.10
C ALA A 117 -2.84 -3.77 6.31
N ASP A 118 -1.93 -3.21 7.11
CA ASP A 118 -2.31 -2.37 8.25
C ASP A 118 -2.98 -1.07 7.79
N ALA A 119 -2.50 -0.44 6.72
CA ALA A 119 -3.14 0.73 6.13
C ALA A 119 -4.57 0.42 5.65
N ASN A 120 -4.79 -0.75 5.04
CA ASN A 120 -6.13 -1.20 4.65
C ASN A 120 -7.02 -1.45 5.87
N LEU A 121 -6.48 -2.07 6.93
CA LEU A 121 -7.20 -2.27 8.20
C LEU A 121 -7.57 -0.93 8.84
N ILE A 122 -6.65 0.03 8.89
CA ILE A 122 -6.90 1.38 9.42
C ILE A 122 -8.03 2.05 8.64
N VAL A 123 -7.98 2.04 7.30
CA VAL A 123 -9.05 2.59 6.45
C VAL A 123 -10.39 1.90 6.75
N ALA A 124 -10.40 0.58 6.95
CA ALA A 124 -11.62 -0.15 7.31
C ALA A 124 -12.14 0.23 8.71
N LEU A 125 -11.25 0.40 9.69
CA LEU A 125 -11.62 0.83 11.05
C LEU A 125 -12.14 2.27 11.11
N LEU A 126 -11.75 3.12 10.15
CA LEU A 126 -12.31 4.47 10.00
C LEU A 126 -13.70 4.47 9.36
N ASP A 127 -14.15 3.36 8.79
CA ASP A 127 -15.49 3.18 8.21
C ASP A 127 -15.88 4.31 7.22
N LEU A 128 -15.00 4.54 6.23
CA LEU A 128 -15.16 5.64 5.28
C LEU A 128 -16.17 5.28 4.17
N HIS A 129 -17.27 6.05 4.08
CA HIS A 129 -18.32 5.91 3.06
C HIS A 129 -18.47 7.20 2.21
N PRO A 130 -17.47 7.55 1.37
CA PRO A 130 -17.55 8.74 0.54
C PRO A 130 -18.60 8.58 -0.57
N ASP A 131 -19.50 9.56 -0.68
CA ASP A 131 -20.46 9.64 -1.78
C ASP A 131 -19.95 10.60 -2.87
N ALA A 132 -20.05 10.16 -4.13
CA ALA A 132 -19.76 10.98 -5.30
C ALA A 132 -20.95 11.88 -5.69
N GLY A 133 -22.11 11.70 -5.05
CA GLY A 133 -23.39 12.30 -5.41
C GLY A 133 -23.41 13.83 -5.46
N GLU A 134 -24.11 14.36 -6.46
CA GLU A 134 -24.43 15.76 -6.69
C GLU A 134 -25.58 16.19 -5.76
N THR A 135 -25.41 16.06 -4.44
CA THR A 135 -26.40 16.64 -3.54
C THR A 135 -26.24 18.16 -3.53
N GLU A 136 -27.28 18.87 -3.98
CA GLU A 136 -27.41 20.33 -3.89
C GLU A 136 -27.42 20.84 -2.44
N GLU A 137 -27.59 19.93 -1.47
CA GLU A 137 -27.40 20.21 -0.06
C GLU A 137 -25.92 20.38 0.29
N VAL A 138 -25.61 21.46 1.00
CA VAL A 138 -24.28 21.73 1.57
C VAL A 138 -24.00 20.74 2.70
N ALA A 139 -23.70 19.49 2.35
CA ALA A 139 -23.23 18.49 3.29
C ALA A 139 -21.84 18.90 3.82
N PRO A 140 -21.55 18.64 5.11
CA PRO A 140 -20.23 18.93 5.66
C PRO A 140 -19.14 18.14 4.92
N ARG A 141 -17.95 18.75 4.80
CA ARG A 141 -16.80 18.09 4.19
C ARG A 141 -16.34 16.90 5.05
N LEU A 142 -15.91 15.83 4.37
CA LEU A 142 -15.20 14.73 5.00
C LEU A 142 -13.74 15.14 5.22
N GLU A 143 -13.39 15.50 6.44
CA GLU A 143 -12.03 15.93 6.79
C GLU A 143 -11.37 14.90 7.70
N ILE A 144 -10.19 14.42 7.31
CA ILE A 144 -9.43 13.40 8.05
C ILE A 144 -8.08 13.98 8.42
N LEU A 145 -7.71 13.88 9.70
CA LEU A 145 -6.37 14.19 10.17
C LEU A 145 -5.48 12.94 10.15
N GLU A 146 -4.26 13.08 9.64
CA GLU A 146 -3.16 12.13 9.82
C GLU A 146 -1.99 12.88 10.46
N ALA A 147 -1.52 12.45 11.63
CA ALA A 147 -0.35 13.04 12.27
C ALA A 147 0.75 12.00 12.43
N GLY A 148 1.94 12.37 11.97
CA GLY A 148 2.96 11.43 11.52
C GLY A 148 2.78 11.13 10.03
N THR A 149 2.98 12.13 9.16
CA THR A 149 2.96 11.90 7.70
C THR A 149 3.96 10.81 7.30
N GLY A 150 5.15 10.85 7.89
CA GLY A 150 6.18 9.84 7.73
C GLY A 150 6.54 9.55 6.28
N HIS A 151 6.20 8.35 5.81
CA HIS A 151 6.46 7.93 4.41
C HIS A 151 5.37 8.42 3.42
N GLY A 152 4.17 8.71 3.88
CA GLY A 152 3.00 8.95 3.03
C GLY A 152 2.27 7.68 2.56
N ALA A 153 2.59 6.52 3.14
CA ALA A 153 1.96 5.25 2.79
C ALA A 153 0.49 5.20 3.20
N LEU A 154 0.17 5.56 4.44
CA LEU A 154 -1.21 5.64 4.91
C LEU A 154 -1.97 6.78 4.22
N THR A 155 -1.33 7.96 4.05
CA THR A 155 -1.87 9.07 3.24
C THR A 155 -2.39 8.61 1.87
N LEU A 156 -1.63 7.78 1.14
CA LEU A 156 -2.06 7.25 -0.16
C LEU A 156 -3.29 6.33 -0.05
N HIS A 157 -3.37 5.52 1.01
CA HIS A 157 -4.49 4.60 1.22
C HIS A 157 -5.77 5.35 1.62
N LEU A 158 -5.66 6.32 2.53
CA LEU A 158 -6.74 7.25 2.87
C LEU A 158 -7.20 8.01 1.63
N SER A 159 -6.25 8.53 0.85
CA SER A 159 -6.55 9.32 -0.35
C SER A 159 -7.25 8.50 -1.42
N ARG A 160 -6.85 7.23 -1.60
CA ARG A 160 -7.57 6.27 -2.45
C ARG A 160 -9.02 6.09 -1.99
N ALA A 161 -9.25 5.93 -0.68
CA ALA A 161 -10.59 5.70 -0.13
C ALA A 161 -11.53 6.87 -0.43
N ILE A 162 -11.07 8.11 -0.24
CA ILE A 162 -11.91 9.31 -0.41
C ILE A 162 -11.94 9.88 -1.83
N HIS A 163 -11.14 9.34 -2.77
CA HIS A 163 -10.90 9.98 -4.07
C HIS A 163 -12.17 10.21 -4.90
N ALA A 164 -13.13 9.29 -4.84
CA ALA A 164 -14.36 9.37 -5.61
C ALA A 164 -15.16 10.64 -5.29
N GLN A 165 -15.15 11.10 -4.04
CA GLN A 165 -15.89 12.28 -3.57
C GLN A 165 -15.35 13.60 -4.15
N ASN A 166 -14.10 13.62 -4.63
CA ASN A 166 -13.50 14.76 -5.32
C ASN A 166 -13.46 14.59 -6.85
N SER A 167 -13.98 13.48 -7.39
CA SER A 167 -13.83 13.14 -8.82
C SER A 167 -14.69 13.98 -9.78
N GLY A 168 -15.75 14.62 -9.28
CA GLY A 168 -16.65 15.51 -10.02
C GLY A 168 -16.13 16.94 -10.21
N ILE A 169 -15.01 17.32 -9.58
CA ILE A 169 -14.47 18.68 -9.65
C ILE A 169 -13.86 18.91 -11.05
N ARG A 170 -14.61 19.58 -11.92
CA ARG A 170 -14.25 19.87 -13.32
C ARG A 170 -13.67 21.26 -13.57
N ILE A 171 -13.27 21.96 -12.51
CA ILE A 171 -12.72 23.31 -12.59
C ILE A 171 -11.45 23.32 -13.44
N GLY A 172 -11.37 24.28 -14.37
CA GLY A 172 -10.22 24.49 -15.25
C GLY A 172 -8.93 24.58 -14.42
N SER A 173 -7.92 23.85 -14.86
CA SER A 173 -6.74 23.45 -14.07
C SER A 173 -5.76 24.57 -13.69
N GLU A 174 -6.16 25.84 -13.69
CA GLU A 174 -5.24 26.97 -13.52
C GLU A 174 -5.28 27.59 -12.11
N ASP A 175 -6.41 27.54 -11.40
CA ASP A 175 -6.51 28.01 -10.01
C ASP A 175 -6.55 26.85 -9.01
N VAL A 176 -5.45 26.69 -8.26
CA VAL A 176 -5.31 25.65 -7.24
C VAL A 176 -6.18 25.93 -6.01
N ASP A 177 -6.36 27.19 -5.64
CA ASP A 177 -7.09 27.59 -4.45
C ASP A 177 -8.60 27.43 -4.68
N GLU A 178 -9.08 27.80 -5.87
CA GLU A 178 -10.45 27.53 -6.30
C GLU A 178 -10.72 26.02 -6.30
N TRP A 179 -9.82 25.20 -6.85
CA TRP A 179 -9.97 23.75 -6.83
C TRP A 179 -10.04 23.21 -5.40
N LYS A 180 -9.16 23.69 -4.50
CA LYS A 180 -9.14 23.26 -3.09
C LYS A 180 -10.42 23.61 -2.37
N ALA A 181 -11.05 24.74 -2.69
CA ALA A 181 -12.32 25.17 -2.12
C ALA A 181 -13.51 24.28 -2.53
N HIS A 182 -13.42 23.58 -3.65
CA HIS A 182 -14.48 22.67 -4.11
C HIS A 182 -14.30 21.22 -3.67
N ARG A 183 -13.22 20.89 -2.96
CA ARG A 183 -13.05 19.56 -2.35
C ARG A 183 -14.15 19.29 -1.34
N ARG A 184 -14.70 18.09 -1.44
CA ARG A 184 -15.67 17.55 -0.49
C ARG A 184 -15.04 16.58 0.49
N ALA A 185 -13.86 16.05 0.17
CA ALA A 185 -13.05 15.28 1.10
C ALA A 185 -11.59 15.77 1.12
N ILE A 186 -11.01 15.90 2.31
CA ILE A 186 -9.67 16.44 2.52
C ILE A 186 -8.93 15.59 3.54
N ILE A 187 -7.69 15.22 3.22
CA ILE A 187 -6.74 14.68 4.20
C ILE A 187 -5.80 15.80 4.60
N HIS A 188 -5.82 16.15 5.87
CA HIS A 188 -4.80 16.99 6.48
C HIS A 188 -3.73 16.09 7.06
N THR A 189 -2.54 16.10 6.47
CA THR A 189 -1.41 15.32 7.00
C THR A 189 -0.35 16.25 7.56
N THR A 190 0.19 15.94 8.74
CA THR A 190 1.23 16.75 9.38
C THR A 190 2.40 15.93 9.89
N ASP A 191 3.59 16.47 9.74
CA ASP A 191 4.83 15.93 10.31
C ASP A 191 5.63 17.08 10.94
N ILE A 192 6.28 16.80 12.08
CA ILE A 192 7.16 17.79 12.71
C ILE A 192 8.41 18.04 11.86
N SER A 193 8.82 17.05 11.05
CA SER A 193 9.96 17.14 10.16
C SER A 193 9.54 17.61 8.77
N SER A 194 9.99 18.80 8.38
CA SER A 194 9.81 19.33 7.02
C SER A 194 10.40 18.39 5.95
N GLN A 195 11.48 17.68 6.27
CA GLN A 195 12.10 16.70 5.37
C GLN A 195 11.18 15.51 5.11
N PHE A 196 10.53 14.98 6.15
CA PHE A 196 9.63 13.83 6.00
C PHE A 196 8.33 14.23 5.31
N ALA A 197 7.77 15.40 5.64
CA ALA A 197 6.62 15.96 4.92
C ALA A 197 6.91 16.12 3.41
N ALA A 198 8.05 16.73 3.04
CA ALA A 198 8.42 16.92 1.63
C ALA A 198 8.68 15.59 0.90
N HIS A 199 9.28 14.60 1.59
CA HIS A 199 9.48 13.27 1.04
C HIS A 199 8.15 12.56 0.79
N ALA A 200 7.24 12.58 1.77
CA ALA A 200 5.91 12.01 1.63
C ALA A 200 5.10 12.67 0.52
N GLN A 201 5.19 14.00 0.38
CA GLN A 201 4.57 14.71 -0.73
C GLN A 201 5.09 14.19 -2.09
N THR A 202 6.40 13.99 -2.23
CA THR A 202 6.99 13.41 -3.45
C THR A 202 6.49 11.98 -3.70
N VAL A 203 6.30 11.17 -2.65
CA VAL A 203 5.73 9.82 -2.76
C VAL A 203 4.27 9.88 -3.21
N VAL A 204 3.45 10.76 -2.63
CA VAL A 204 2.04 10.91 -2.99
C VAL A 204 1.88 11.41 -4.44
N GLU A 205 2.66 12.40 -4.86
CA GLU A 205 2.70 12.92 -6.23
C GLU A 205 3.24 11.90 -7.24
N GLY A 206 4.15 11.02 -6.79
CA GLY A 206 4.75 9.98 -7.63
C GLY A 206 3.79 8.86 -8.02
N PHE A 207 2.75 8.58 -7.23
CA PHE A 207 1.84 7.49 -7.52
C PHE A 207 0.90 7.80 -8.69
N ARG A 208 1.02 7.04 -9.78
CA ARG A 208 0.15 7.12 -10.97
C ARG A 208 -0.02 8.55 -11.51
N ARG A 209 1.04 9.37 -11.51
CA ARG A 209 1.01 10.79 -11.93
C ARG A 209 0.16 11.66 -10.99
N GLY A 210 0.28 11.43 -9.69
CA GLY A 210 -0.34 12.25 -8.66
C GLY A 210 -1.86 12.15 -8.61
N ILE A 211 -2.46 10.99 -8.96
CA ILE A 211 -3.94 10.84 -8.93
C ILE A 211 -4.55 11.19 -7.56
N TYR A 212 -3.76 11.03 -6.50
CA TYR A 212 -4.18 11.22 -5.11
C TYR A 212 -3.62 12.49 -4.48
N ALA A 213 -2.72 13.21 -5.15
CA ALA A 213 -2.04 14.38 -4.60
C ALA A 213 -3.00 15.50 -4.24
N ARG A 214 -4.03 15.71 -5.06
CA ARG A 214 -4.98 16.81 -4.85
C ARG A 214 -5.89 16.60 -3.62
N ASN A 215 -6.10 15.38 -3.16
CA ASN A 215 -6.92 15.11 -1.98
C ASN A 215 -6.24 15.52 -0.65
N VAL A 216 -4.96 15.89 -0.68
CA VAL A 216 -4.13 16.01 0.52
C VAL A 216 -3.66 17.47 0.69
N ASP A 217 -3.73 17.96 1.92
CA ASP A 217 -3.01 19.15 2.36
C ASP A 217 -1.90 18.72 3.33
N PHE A 218 -0.66 19.04 2.97
CA PHE A 218 0.52 18.78 3.78
C PHE A 218 0.81 19.97 4.69
N HIS A 219 1.05 19.68 5.96
CA HIS A 219 1.44 20.64 6.98
C HIS A 219 2.78 20.23 7.59
N VAL A 220 3.51 21.20 8.11
CA VAL A 220 4.75 20.98 8.86
C VAL A 220 4.60 21.63 10.22
N GLY A 221 4.73 20.84 11.28
CA GLY A 221 4.65 21.33 12.65
C GLY A 221 3.97 20.37 13.60
N ASP A 222 3.83 20.83 14.84
CA ASP A 222 3.12 20.11 15.89
C ASP A 222 1.64 19.96 15.54
N VAL A 223 1.08 18.77 15.81
CA VAL A 223 -0.32 18.47 15.45
C VAL A 223 -1.30 19.39 16.17
N SER A 224 -1.05 19.75 17.44
CA SER A 224 -1.94 20.65 18.17
C SER A 224 -1.86 22.08 17.63
N GLU A 225 -0.69 22.54 17.20
CA GLU A 225 -0.52 23.86 16.57
C GLU A 225 -1.21 23.93 15.20
N VAL A 226 -1.02 22.91 14.35
CA VAL A 226 -1.68 22.81 13.05
C VAL A 226 -3.20 22.78 13.20
N LEU A 227 -3.72 22.00 14.15
CA LEU A 227 -5.16 21.95 14.41
C LEU A 227 -5.71 23.31 14.87
N ARG A 228 -5.03 24.01 15.78
CA ARG A 228 -5.45 25.36 16.20
C ARG A 228 -5.45 26.34 15.03
N SER A 229 -4.45 26.29 14.15
CA SER A 229 -4.41 27.12 12.95
C SER A 229 -5.57 26.81 12.00
N LEU A 230 -5.88 25.53 11.79
CA LEU A 230 -7.04 25.11 11.00
C LEU A 230 -8.36 25.58 11.63
N GLN A 231 -8.51 25.46 12.95
CA GLN A 231 -9.70 25.92 13.66
C GLN A 231 -9.89 27.44 13.60
N ALA A 232 -8.80 28.23 13.66
CA ALA A 232 -8.86 29.69 13.60
C ALA A 232 -9.50 30.24 12.32
N CYS A 233 -9.46 29.46 11.23
CA CYS A 233 -10.03 29.82 9.94
C CYS A 233 -11.47 29.27 9.74
N ARG A 234 -12.14 28.80 10.80
CA ARG A 234 -13.43 28.10 10.71
C ARG A 234 -14.44 28.62 11.74
N ASP A 235 -15.72 28.57 11.37
CA ASP A 235 -16.83 28.95 12.26
C ASP A 235 -17.10 27.87 13.33
N THR A 236 -16.82 26.60 13.01
CA THR A 236 -17.04 25.46 13.91
C THR A 236 -15.74 24.92 14.47
N ARG A 237 -15.72 24.69 15.78
CA ARG A 237 -14.56 24.12 16.49
C ARG A 237 -14.25 22.68 16.11
N SER A 238 -15.29 21.87 15.89
CA SER A 238 -15.19 20.47 15.51
C SER A 238 -15.53 20.28 14.04
N PHE A 239 -14.56 19.83 13.25
CA PHE A 239 -14.69 19.73 11.78
C PHE A 239 -14.19 18.40 11.23
N LEU A 240 -13.29 17.72 11.94
CA LEU A 240 -12.75 16.42 11.54
C LEU A 240 -13.78 15.32 11.72
N SER A 241 -13.98 14.50 10.70
CA SER A 241 -14.75 13.26 10.83
C SER A 241 -13.92 12.17 11.49
N HIS A 242 -12.63 12.11 11.18
CA HIS A 242 -11.72 11.11 11.70
C HIS A 242 -10.31 11.65 11.92
N ALA A 243 -9.54 10.98 12.77
CA ALA A 243 -8.13 11.28 12.99
C ALA A 243 -7.30 10.00 13.18
N PHE A 244 -6.06 10.04 12.73
CA PHE A 244 -5.07 8.98 12.94
C PHE A 244 -3.75 9.59 13.45
N LEU A 245 -3.21 9.04 14.53
CA LEU A 245 -1.92 9.46 15.10
C LEU A 245 -0.92 8.30 15.09
N ASP A 246 0.17 8.45 14.36
CA ASP A 246 1.36 7.59 14.41
C ASP A 246 2.58 8.45 14.71
N MET A 247 2.69 8.81 15.99
CA MET A 247 3.76 9.68 16.47
C MET A 247 4.11 9.37 17.93
N PRO A 248 5.34 9.68 18.36
CA PRO A 248 5.69 9.65 19.77
C PRO A 248 4.79 10.58 20.58
N ALA A 249 4.54 10.22 21.85
CA ALA A 249 3.76 11.05 22.78
C ALA A 249 2.38 11.49 22.24
N ALA A 250 1.71 10.64 21.46
CA ALA A 250 0.37 10.91 20.94
C ALA A 250 -0.65 11.26 22.04
N ASP A 251 -0.42 10.76 23.27
CA ASP A 251 -1.22 11.09 24.45
C ASP A 251 -1.25 12.60 24.75
N ALA A 252 -0.19 13.35 24.43
CA ALA A 252 -0.12 14.80 24.60
C ALA A 252 -1.16 15.57 23.76
N HIS A 253 -1.61 14.97 22.65
CA HIS A 253 -2.45 15.65 21.67
C HIS A 253 -3.92 15.22 21.73
N LEU A 254 -4.26 14.19 22.53
CA LEU A 254 -5.61 13.62 22.59
C LEU A 254 -6.70 14.66 22.88
N ALA A 255 -6.45 15.60 23.79
CA ALA A 255 -7.42 16.65 24.11
C ALA A 255 -7.66 17.61 22.94
N THR A 256 -6.60 18.02 22.24
CA THR A 256 -6.72 18.93 21.07
C THR A 256 -7.38 18.22 19.89
N VAL A 257 -7.03 16.97 19.64
CA VAL A 257 -7.64 16.18 18.58
C VAL A 257 -9.11 15.90 18.88
N ALA A 258 -9.45 15.52 20.12
CA ALA A 258 -10.83 15.31 20.53
C ALA A 258 -11.68 16.57 20.39
N ASP A 259 -11.09 17.75 20.58
CA ASP A 259 -11.78 19.04 20.41
C ASP A 259 -12.12 19.34 18.92
N ALA A 260 -11.19 19.02 18.02
CA ALA A 260 -11.38 19.16 16.58
C ALA A 260 -12.27 18.07 15.95
N LEU A 261 -12.45 16.94 16.64
CA LEU A 261 -13.21 15.77 16.17
C LEU A 261 -14.73 15.97 16.37
N ARG A 262 -15.51 15.70 15.33
CA ARG A 262 -16.98 15.68 15.40
C ARG A 262 -17.47 14.58 16.34
N THR A 263 -18.65 14.76 16.94
CA THR A 263 -19.31 13.71 17.73
C THR A 263 -19.40 12.42 16.93
N ASP A 264 -19.12 11.31 17.59
CA ASP A 264 -19.01 9.96 17.02
C ASP A 264 -17.89 9.77 15.97
N GLY A 265 -17.08 10.80 15.75
CA GLY A 265 -15.86 10.71 14.96
C GLY A 265 -14.86 9.73 15.57
N THR A 266 -14.11 9.05 14.70
CA THR A 266 -13.15 8.01 15.12
C THR A 266 -11.75 8.60 15.22
N LEU A 267 -11.09 8.38 16.36
CA LEU A 267 -9.66 8.58 16.53
C LEU A 267 -8.97 7.22 16.62
N ILE A 268 -7.95 6.99 15.80
CA ILE A 268 -7.07 5.83 15.91
C ILE A 268 -5.68 6.32 16.30
N VAL A 269 -5.05 5.66 17.28
CA VAL A 269 -3.66 5.93 17.67
C VAL A 269 -2.88 4.64 17.53
N PHE A 270 -1.81 4.70 16.74
CA PHE A 270 -0.84 3.64 16.65
C PHE A 270 0.16 3.75 17.80
N ASN A 271 0.39 2.62 18.49
CA ASN A 271 1.36 2.52 19.55
C ASN A 271 2.19 1.24 19.41
N PRO A 272 3.53 1.29 19.49
CA PRO A 272 4.33 0.07 19.42
C PRO A 272 4.14 -0.87 20.62
N SER A 273 3.63 -0.39 21.76
CA SER A 273 3.36 -1.21 22.96
C SER A 273 1.94 -1.04 23.47
N ILE A 274 1.35 -2.13 23.96
CA ILE A 274 0.05 -2.12 24.65
C ILE A 274 0.04 -1.18 25.87
N THR A 275 1.19 -1.04 26.56
CA THR A 275 1.31 -0.12 27.70
C THR A 275 1.13 1.34 27.31
N GLN A 276 1.46 1.73 26.09
CA GLN A 276 1.24 3.09 25.61
C GLN A 276 -0.24 3.34 25.30
N VAL A 277 -0.98 2.33 24.82
CA VAL A 277 -2.44 2.40 24.69
C VAL A 277 -3.07 2.59 26.08
N ILE A 278 -2.58 1.87 27.09
CA ILE A 278 -3.01 2.03 28.49
C ILE A 278 -2.73 3.46 28.96
N SER A 279 -1.53 4.01 28.72
CA SER A 279 -1.22 5.41 29.07
C SER A 279 -2.19 6.41 28.42
N CYS A 280 -2.54 6.22 27.14
CA CYS A 280 -3.54 7.05 26.47
C CYS A 280 -4.91 6.94 27.14
N ALA A 281 -5.37 5.72 27.44
CA ALA A 281 -6.66 5.48 28.08
C ALA A 281 -6.73 6.05 29.51
N THR A 282 -5.66 5.89 30.30
CA THR A 282 -5.55 6.47 31.64
C THR A 282 -5.67 7.99 31.58
N LYS A 283 -4.93 8.63 30.68
CA LYS A 283 -4.97 10.09 30.50
C LYS A 283 -6.35 10.60 30.10
N VAL A 284 -7.02 9.90 29.18
CA VAL A 284 -8.41 10.21 28.78
C VAL A 284 -9.34 10.21 29.99
N LYS A 285 -9.22 9.22 30.88
CA LYS A 285 -10.04 9.14 32.09
C LYS A 285 -9.69 10.22 33.12
N GLU A 286 -8.40 10.40 33.42
CA GLU A 286 -7.93 11.37 34.43
C GLU A 286 -8.27 12.82 34.05
N GLN A 287 -8.15 13.15 32.76
CA GLN A 287 -8.39 14.51 32.27
C GLN A 287 -9.83 14.73 31.77
N GLY A 288 -10.69 13.70 31.84
CA GLY A 288 -12.06 13.77 31.35
C GLY A 288 -12.17 14.13 29.87
N ILE A 289 -11.22 13.65 29.04
CA ILE A 289 -11.25 13.88 27.59
C ILE A 289 -12.46 13.11 27.02
N PRO A 290 -13.27 13.68 26.11
CA PRO A 290 -14.54 13.06 25.69
C PRO A 290 -14.33 11.94 24.66
N LEU A 291 -13.47 10.98 24.97
CA LEU A 291 -13.15 9.84 24.13
C LEU A 291 -13.50 8.55 24.86
N ASP A 292 -14.19 7.65 24.17
CA ASP A 292 -14.42 6.30 24.66
C ASP A 292 -13.55 5.31 23.90
N LEU A 293 -12.86 4.41 24.62
CA LEU A 293 -12.02 3.39 23.99
C LEU A 293 -12.93 2.23 23.56
N GLU A 294 -13.21 2.12 22.26
CA GLU A 294 -14.12 1.12 21.72
C GLU A 294 -13.46 -0.25 21.62
N LYS A 295 -12.25 -0.29 21.07
CA LYS A 295 -11.48 -1.54 20.91
C LYS A 295 -9.98 -1.27 20.80
N VAL A 296 -9.20 -2.33 21.05
CA VAL A 296 -7.76 -2.35 20.81
C VAL A 296 -7.46 -3.50 19.85
N VAL A 297 -6.70 -3.22 18.80
CA VAL A 297 -6.36 -4.18 17.75
C VAL A 297 -4.84 -4.36 17.70
N GLU A 298 -4.37 -5.60 17.79
CA GLU A 298 -2.97 -5.94 17.56
C GLU A 298 -2.70 -6.09 16.05
N LEU A 299 -1.66 -5.43 15.56
CA LEU A 299 -1.17 -5.55 14.20
C LEU A 299 -0.14 -6.67 14.11
N GLY A 300 -0.30 -7.53 13.12
CA GLY A 300 0.62 -8.64 12.91
C GLY A 300 2.00 -8.21 12.43
N VAL A 301 2.95 -9.14 12.53
CA VAL A 301 4.37 -8.91 12.23
C VAL A 301 4.56 -8.38 10.81
N ASN A 302 5.44 -7.38 10.64
CA ASN A 302 5.74 -6.74 9.36
C ASN A 302 4.50 -6.22 8.59
N GLY A 303 3.46 -5.84 9.36
CA GLY A 303 2.18 -5.37 8.87
C GLY A 303 1.39 -6.43 8.12
N GLY A 304 1.35 -7.62 8.71
CA GLY A 304 0.44 -8.70 8.36
C GLY A 304 -0.78 -8.70 9.29
N SER A 305 -1.69 -7.76 9.13
CA SER A 305 -2.99 -7.80 9.82
C SER A 305 -3.88 -8.88 9.20
N GLY A 306 -4.26 -9.89 9.98
CA GLY A 306 -5.37 -10.80 9.64
C GLY A 306 -5.11 -12.00 8.74
N GLY A 307 -3.86 -12.43 8.51
CA GLY A 307 -3.57 -13.66 7.73
C GLY A 307 -2.14 -14.19 7.90
N ARG A 308 -1.96 -15.52 7.83
CA ARG A 308 -0.63 -16.17 7.87
C ARG A 308 -0.07 -16.32 6.46
N GLU A 309 1.22 -16.03 6.26
CA GLU A 309 1.89 -16.27 4.98
C GLU A 309 2.17 -17.76 4.74
N TRP A 310 1.92 -18.21 3.51
CA TRP A 310 2.21 -19.56 3.05
C TRP A 310 3.21 -19.51 1.89
N ASP A 311 4.23 -20.37 1.95
CA ASP A 311 5.06 -20.67 0.78
C ASP A 311 4.34 -21.75 -0.03
N VAL A 312 3.91 -21.40 -1.24
CA VAL A 312 3.24 -22.29 -2.18
C VAL A 312 4.08 -22.38 -3.45
N ARG A 313 4.68 -23.54 -3.67
CA ARG A 313 5.61 -23.76 -4.79
C ARG A 313 5.49 -25.15 -5.39
N PHE A 314 5.75 -25.23 -6.69
CA PHE A 314 5.93 -26.50 -7.39
C PHE A 314 7.38 -26.92 -7.29
N VAL A 315 7.63 -28.11 -6.77
CA VAL A 315 8.98 -28.67 -6.61
C VAL A 315 9.10 -29.93 -7.45
N ARG A 316 10.27 -30.12 -8.06
CA ARG A 316 10.63 -31.38 -8.71
C ARG A 316 11.33 -32.27 -7.67
N PRO A 317 10.76 -33.44 -7.32
CA PRO A 317 11.41 -34.35 -6.38
C PRO A 317 12.79 -34.76 -6.90
N ARG A 318 13.82 -34.73 -6.04
CA ARG A 318 15.08 -35.44 -6.28
C ARG A 318 14.85 -36.89 -5.88
N SER A 319 15.09 -37.83 -6.79
CA SER A 319 15.12 -39.26 -6.46
C SER A 319 16.18 -39.52 -5.40
N GLU A 320 15.88 -40.34 -4.40
CA GLU A 320 16.89 -40.91 -3.50
C GLU A 320 17.84 -41.76 -4.35
N GLU A 321 19.05 -41.25 -4.61
CA GLU A 321 20.15 -42.12 -5.03
C GLU A 321 20.52 -42.96 -3.80
N ALA A 322 20.08 -44.21 -3.78
CA ALA A 322 20.48 -45.17 -2.77
C ALA A 322 22.03 -45.26 -2.76
N PRO A 323 22.70 -45.07 -1.60
CA PRO A 323 24.13 -45.25 -1.55
C PRO A 323 24.46 -46.71 -1.88
N LEU A 324 25.38 -46.90 -2.83
CA LEU A 324 25.94 -48.20 -3.20
C LEU A 324 26.44 -48.89 -1.92
N ARG A 325 25.80 -50.01 -1.55
CA ARG A 325 26.25 -50.89 -0.47
C ARG A 325 27.63 -51.43 -0.85
N GLU A 326 28.66 -51.07 -0.09
CA GLU A 326 29.90 -51.83 -0.03
C GLU A 326 29.60 -53.20 0.60
N THR A 327 29.81 -54.26 -0.16
CA THR A 327 29.72 -55.65 0.29
C THR A 327 30.97 -56.02 1.11
N PRO A 328 30.84 -56.60 2.33
CA PRO A 328 31.96 -57.29 2.97
C PRO A 328 32.15 -58.69 2.36
N PRO A 329 33.36 -59.28 2.44
CA PRO A 329 33.67 -60.54 1.78
C PRO A 329 33.01 -61.73 2.49
N SER A 330 32.68 -62.72 1.66
CA SER A 330 32.01 -63.98 1.97
C SER A 330 32.87 -64.96 2.76
N ASP A 331 32.30 -65.56 3.80
CA ASP A 331 32.67 -66.90 4.27
C ASP A 331 31.57 -67.90 3.87
N THR A 332 32.02 -68.98 3.24
CA THR A 332 31.26 -70.14 2.77
C THR A 332 30.84 -71.06 3.91
N ASP A 333 29.62 -71.61 3.89
CA ASP A 333 29.41 -73.07 3.68
C ASP A 333 27.94 -73.53 3.83
N THR A 334 27.57 -74.39 2.86
CA THR A 334 26.64 -75.55 2.88
C THR A 334 25.12 -75.41 3.12
N ASP A 335 24.39 -75.61 2.00
CA ASP A 335 23.47 -76.72 1.69
C ASP A 335 22.19 -76.97 2.52
N SER A 336 21.02 -76.80 1.87
CA SER A 336 19.96 -77.80 1.75
C SER A 336 18.78 -77.22 0.95
N GLY A 337 18.31 -77.96 -0.07
CA GLY A 337 17.30 -77.52 -1.02
C GLY A 337 15.85 -77.75 -0.62
N HIS A 338 14.94 -77.04 -1.29
CA HIS A 338 13.69 -77.61 -1.81
C HIS A 338 13.01 -76.65 -2.81
N ASP A 339 12.28 -77.26 -3.73
CA ASP A 339 11.56 -76.71 -4.88
C ASP A 339 10.48 -75.67 -4.57
N GLY A 340 10.15 -74.82 -5.55
CA GLY A 340 8.85 -74.12 -5.59
C GLY A 340 8.81 -72.75 -6.27
N ASP A 341 8.75 -72.75 -7.60
CA ASP A 341 7.95 -71.90 -8.49
C ASP A 341 7.65 -70.42 -8.11
N ALA A 342 8.32 -69.47 -8.79
CA ALA A 342 7.71 -68.24 -9.30
C ALA A 342 8.68 -67.52 -10.24
N SER A 343 8.27 -67.35 -11.50
CA SER A 343 8.98 -66.51 -12.48
C SER A 343 9.09 -65.05 -11.98
N PRO A 344 10.26 -64.39 -12.01
CA PRO A 344 10.33 -62.97 -11.74
C PRO A 344 9.82 -62.22 -12.96
N GLU A 345 8.65 -61.60 -12.85
CA GLU A 345 8.20 -60.59 -13.81
C GLU A 345 9.29 -59.52 -13.97
N LEU A 346 9.77 -59.38 -15.20
CA LEU A 346 10.63 -58.29 -15.64
C LEU A 346 9.93 -56.96 -15.31
N ARG A 347 10.32 -56.30 -14.21
CA ARG A 347 10.02 -54.88 -14.03
C ARG A 347 10.75 -54.13 -15.12
N SER A 348 9.98 -53.70 -16.11
CA SER A 348 10.43 -52.83 -17.18
C SER A 348 10.98 -51.53 -16.58
N PRO A 349 12.06 -50.95 -17.15
CA PRO A 349 12.58 -49.67 -16.66
C PRO A 349 11.48 -48.61 -16.86
N VAL A 350 11.02 -48.02 -15.75
CA VAL A 350 10.07 -46.91 -15.79
C VAL A 350 10.68 -45.81 -16.65
N SER A 351 10.00 -45.52 -17.75
CA SER A 351 10.38 -44.49 -18.71
C SER A 351 10.67 -43.17 -17.98
N ALA A 352 11.69 -42.45 -18.41
CA ALA A 352 12.08 -41.15 -17.86
C ALA A 352 11.01 -40.04 -18.05
N ALA A 353 9.82 -40.37 -18.55
CA ALA A 353 8.75 -39.43 -18.88
C ALA A 353 7.81 -39.09 -17.71
N ASP A 354 7.75 -39.87 -16.62
CA ASP A 354 6.77 -39.66 -15.53
C ASP A 354 7.35 -38.99 -14.28
N ARG A 355 8.09 -37.88 -14.47
CA ARG A 355 8.52 -37.03 -13.35
C ARG A 355 7.48 -35.94 -13.08
N THR A 356 6.40 -36.30 -12.39
CA THR A 356 5.31 -35.41 -12.01
C THR A 356 5.75 -34.37 -10.97
N TRP A 357 5.34 -33.12 -11.17
CA TRP A 357 5.58 -32.02 -10.23
C TRP A 357 4.76 -32.22 -8.95
N SER A 358 5.33 -31.85 -7.79
CA SER A 358 4.62 -31.88 -6.51
C SER A 358 4.32 -30.46 -6.01
N LEU A 359 3.11 -30.23 -5.51
CA LEU A 359 2.69 -28.99 -4.87
C LEU A 359 3.07 -29.03 -3.38
N VAL A 360 3.85 -28.06 -2.93
CA VAL A 360 4.20 -27.89 -1.51
C VAL A 360 3.48 -26.66 -0.97
N CYS A 361 2.62 -26.86 0.02
CA CYS A 361 1.94 -25.80 0.78
C CYS A 361 2.34 -25.94 2.24
N ARG A 362 3.11 -25.00 2.78
CA ARG A 362 3.39 -24.97 4.22
C ARG A 362 3.38 -23.55 4.77
N PRO A 363 2.91 -23.35 6.01
CA PRO A 363 3.08 -22.07 6.67
C PRO A 363 4.57 -21.77 6.81
N LYS A 364 4.95 -20.51 6.67
CA LYS A 364 6.30 -20.09 7.06
C LYS A 364 6.41 -20.22 8.58
N VAL A 365 7.14 -21.23 9.05
CA VAL A 365 7.39 -21.51 10.47
C VAL A 365 8.83 -21.15 10.83
N GLY A 366 9.05 -20.61 12.04
CA GLY A 366 10.37 -20.27 12.56
C GLY A 366 10.77 -18.79 12.45
N GLU A 367 9.90 -17.92 11.96
CA GLU A 367 10.13 -16.47 12.08
C GLU A 367 9.85 -16.04 13.52
N ARG A 368 10.85 -15.43 14.16
CA ARG A 368 10.69 -14.76 15.45
C ARG A 368 9.62 -13.67 15.26
N ILE A 369 8.64 -13.59 16.16
CA ILE A 369 7.71 -12.45 16.22
C ILE A 369 8.56 -11.23 16.60
N VAL A 370 9.00 -10.47 15.61
CA VAL A 370 9.83 -9.28 15.77
C VAL A 370 9.09 -8.14 15.10
N GLY A 371 8.45 -7.29 15.89
CA GLY A 371 7.73 -6.13 15.40
C GLY A 371 6.23 -6.39 15.19
N GLY A 372 5.48 -5.31 15.36
CA GLY A 372 4.03 -5.22 15.45
C GLY A 372 3.69 -3.92 16.16
N GLY A 373 2.41 -3.63 16.32
CA GLY A 373 1.93 -2.48 17.07
C GLY A 373 0.48 -2.68 17.44
N PHE A 374 -0.04 -1.75 18.22
CA PHE A 374 -1.42 -1.76 18.68
C PHE A 374 -2.11 -0.52 18.13
N LEU A 375 -3.33 -0.69 17.67
CA LEU A 375 -4.25 0.39 17.38
C LEU A 375 -5.22 0.48 18.54
N GLY A 376 -5.17 1.57 19.30
CA GLY A 376 -6.35 1.95 20.08
C GLY A 376 -7.34 2.63 19.15
N VAL A 377 -8.62 2.32 19.28
CA VAL A 377 -9.70 2.95 18.51
C VAL A 377 -10.65 3.61 19.48
N TRP A 378 -10.76 4.92 19.37
CA TRP A 378 -11.59 5.75 20.22
C TRP A 378 -12.71 6.42 19.44
N LYS A 379 -13.85 6.60 20.11
CA LYS A 379 -15.01 7.34 19.61
C LYS A 379 -15.21 8.63 20.40
N LYS A 380 -15.48 9.73 19.69
CA LYS A 380 -15.80 11.02 20.31
C LYS A 380 -17.19 10.98 20.94
N GLN A 381 -17.27 11.18 22.25
CA GLN A 381 -18.52 11.35 22.97
C GLN A 381 -19.19 12.68 22.62
N ARG A 382 -20.53 12.72 22.69
CA ARG A 382 -21.29 13.97 22.57
C ARG A 382 -21.00 14.87 23.77
N ASP A 383 -20.77 16.16 23.52
CA ASP A 383 -20.62 17.14 24.60
C ASP A 383 -22.00 17.55 25.13
N MET A 384 -22.46 16.85 26.18
CA MET A 384 -23.75 17.13 26.82
C MET A 384 -23.75 18.46 27.61
N ARG A 385 -22.59 19.09 27.87
CA ARG A 385 -22.49 20.32 28.68
C ARG A 385 -22.72 21.59 27.86
N ALA A 386 -22.48 21.54 26.54
CA ALA A 386 -22.73 22.66 25.64
C ALA A 386 -24.24 22.94 25.45
N GLU A 387 -25.09 21.92 25.59
CA GLU A 387 -26.55 22.04 25.42
C GLU A 387 -27.25 22.67 26.63
N SER A 388 -26.72 22.48 27.85
CA SER A 388 -27.27 23.10 29.06
C SER A 388 -27.13 24.63 29.11
N ASN A 389 -26.41 25.23 28.16
CA ASN A 389 -26.21 26.68 28.03
C ASN A 389 -26.95 27.30 26.84
N GLN A 390 -27.74 26.53 26.08
CA GLN A 390 -28.65 27.11 25.09
C GLN A 390 -29.97 27.50 25.77
N PRO A 391 -30.50 28.72 25.55
CA PRO A 391 -31.80 29.08 26.08
C PRO A 391 -32.84 28.14 25.49
N SER A 392 -33.63 27.51 26.35
CA SER A 392 -34.82 26.75 25.95
C SER A 392 -35.70 27.60 25.03
N PRO A 393 -36.35 27.00 24.00
CA PRO A 393 -37.16 27.73 23.03
C PRO A 393 -38.30 28.52 23.66
#